data_AF-A0A7C7P145-F1
#
_entry.id   AF-A0A7C7P145-F1
#
_cell.length_a   1.000
_cell.length_b   1.000
_cell.length_c   1.000
_cell.angle_alpha   90.00
_cell.angle_beta   90.00
_cell.angle_gamma   90.00
#
_symmetry.space_group_name_H-M   'P 1'
#
loop_
_entity.id
_entity.type
_entity.pdbx_description
1 polymer ?
#
loop_
_entity_poly.entity_id
_entity_poly.type
_entity_poly.pdbx_seq_one_letter_code
_entity_poly.pdbx_strand_id
1 'polypeptide(L)'
;MRYIAVILLFLSSLFGGEKVEILEKAKEIKSDVADIVSDYNDYEKWHEYSGLTTLGLAGATILTNSLDRGIHEGLGTAAASGMVITAGLGILAHKDEVFDLSEGWKKEHWHALLGAIAATAMMITLAEAPEEDHATYGVIGGITAGISFVIVKW
;
A
#
# COMPACT_ATOMS: atom_id res chain seq x y z
N MET A 1 -17.44 -9.87 -2.03
CA MET A 1 -18.21 -10.78 -2.91
C MET A 1 -19.74 -10.74 -2.71
N ARG A 2 -20.30 -10.74 -1.49
CA ARG A 2 -21.78 -10.80 -1.31
C ARG A 2 -22.56 -9.54 -1.73
N TYR A 3 -21.94 -8.36 -1.73
CA TYR A 3 -22.64 -7.10 -2.01
C TYR A 3 -22.76 -6.78 -3.52
N ILE A 4 -21.82 -7.24 -4.35
CA ILE A 4 -21.80 -6.96 -5.80
C ILE A 4 -22.90 -7.75 -6.53
N ALA A 5 -23.11 -9.02 -6.15
CA ALA A 5 -24.20 -9.83 -6.71
C ALA A 5 -25.59 -9.25 -6.39
N VAL A 6 -25.76 -8.63 -5.21
CA VAL A 6 -27.00 -7.97 -4.79
C VAL A 6 -27.24 -6.69 -5.60
N ILE A 7 -26.19 -5.90 -5.87
CA ILE A 7 -26.27 -4.69 -6.70
C ILE A 7 -26.63 -5.03 -8.15
N LEU A 8 -26.02 -6.08 -8.72
CA LEU A 8 -26.31 -6.53 -10.09
C LEU A 8 -27.74 -7.09 -10.23
N LEU A 9 -28.22 -7.84 -9.23
CA LEU A 9 -29.61 -8.32 -9.19
C LEU A 9 -30.60 -7.15 -9.07
N PHE A 10 -30.30 -6.15 -8.24
CA PHE A 10 -31.12 -4.94 -8.09
C PHE A 10 -31.19 -4.14 -9.40
N LEU A 11 -30.05 -3.93 -10.07
CA LEU A 11 -30.00 -3.22 -11.36
C LEU A 11 -30.73 -3.97 -12.47
N SER A 12 -30.69 -5.31 -12.50
CA SER A 12 -31.43 -6.11 -13.48
C SER A 12 -32.95 -6.00 -13.33
N SER A 13 -33.45 -5.72 -12.12
CA SER A 13 -34.88 -5.55 -11.84
C SER A 13 -35.44 -4.18 -12.26
N LEU A 14 -34.56 -3.19 -12.48
CA LEU A 14 -34.93 -1.81 -12.81
C LEU A 14 -35.13 -1.57 -14.31
N PHE A 15 -34.60 -2.44 -15.18
CA PHE A 15 -34.63 -2.25 -16.64
C PHE A 15 -35.39 -3.39 -17.32
N GLY A 16 -36.71 -3.25 -17.43
CA GLY A 16 -37.62 -4.18 -18.10
C GLY A 16 -37.53 -4.15 -19.62
N GLY A 17 -36.37 -4.53 -20.19
CA GLY A 17 -36.11 -4.60 -21.63
C GLY A 17 -35.79 -6.01 -22.14
N GLU A 18 -35.86 -6.20 -23.46
CA GLU A 18 -35.68 -7.49 -24.14
C GLU A 18 -34.37 -8.21 -23.78
N LYS A 19 -34.49 -9.52 -23.54
CA LYS A 19 -33.46 -10.40 -22.92
C LYS A 19 -32.09 -10.43 -23.63
N VAL A 20 -31.98 -10.02 -24.89
CA VAL A 20 -30.76 -10.20 -25.70
C VAL A 20 -29.75 -9.05 -25.52
N GLU A 21 -30.20 -7.79 -25.50
CA GLU A 21 -29.33 -6.63 -25.29
C GLU A 21 -28.82 -6.56 -23.83
N ILE A 22 -29.65 -7.02 -22.88
CA ILE A 22 -29.28 -7.15 -21.47
C ILE A 22 -28.17 -8.19 -21.28
N LEU A 23 -28.16 -9.28 -22.05
CA LEU A 23 -27.16 -10.34 -21.95
C LEU A 23 -25.78 -9.90 -22.46
N GLU A 24 -25.70 -9.08 -23.50
CA GLU A 24 -24.43 -8.54 -23.98
C GLU A 24 -23.87 -7.47 -23.03
N LYS A 25 -24.70 -6.52 -22.59
CA LYS A 25 -24.30 -5.54 -21.56
C LYS A 25 -23.90 -6.21 -20.24
N ALA A 26 -24.56 -7.30 -19.85
CA ALA A 26 -24.17 -8.06 -18.66
C ALA A 26 -22.82 -8.79 -18.83
N LYS A 27 -22.45 -9.20 -20.04
CA LYS A 27 -21.12 -9.79 -20.32
C LYS A 27 -20.02 -8.74 -20.30
N GLU A 28 -20.28 -7.56 -20.85
CA GLU A 28 -19.37 -6.41 -20.85
C GLU A 28 -19.13 -5.94 -19.41
N ILE A 29 -20.21 -5.70 -18.64
CA ILE A 29 -20.13 -5.37 -17.21
C ILE A 29 -19.41 -6.47 -16.41
N LYS A 30 -19.62 -7.75 -16.75
CA LYS A 30 -18.90 -8.85 -16.08
C LYS A 30 -17.41 -8.83 -16.41
N SER A 31 -17.02 -8.48 -17.64
CA SER A 31 -15.61 -8.32 -18.03
C SER A 31 -14.99 -7.14 -17.30
N ASP A 32 -15.65 -5.98 -17.30
CA ASP A 32 -15.16 -4.78 -16.60
C ASP A 32 -15.07 -5.01 -15.09
N VAL A 33 -16.06 -5.69 -14.50
CA VAL A 33 -16.02 -6.08 -13.09
C VAL A 33 -14.95 -7.13 -12.84
N ALA A 34 -14.70 -8.06 -13.76
CA ALA A 34 -13.62 -9.03 -13.63
C ALA A 34 -12.24 -8.36 -13.71
N ASP A 35 -12.07 -7.38 -14.59
CA ASP A 35 -10.84 -6.60 -14.72
C ASP A 35 -10.61 -5.72 -13.48
N ILE A 36 -11.65 -5.02 -13.00
CA ILE A 36 -11.62 -4.26 -11.73
C ILE A 36 -11.33 -5.17 -10.54
N VAL A 37 -11.93 -6.36 -10.48
CA VAL A 37 -11.69 -7.34 -9.40
C VAL A 37 -10.31 -8.00 -9.53
N SER A 38 -9.77 -8.12 -10.74
CA SER A 38 -8.41 -8.62 -10.96
C SER A 38 -7.36 -7.59 -10.52
N ASP A 39 -7.57 -6.30 -10.84
CA ASP A 39 -6.69 -5.19 -10.47
C ASP A 39 -6.77 -4.90 -8.95
N TYR A 40 -7.88 -5.28 -8.28
CA TYR A 40 -8.03 -5.17 -6.83
C TYR A 40 -7.22 -6.22 -6.04
N ASN A 41 -6.84 -7.34 -6.65
CA ASN A 41 -6.03 -8.38 -5.99
C ASN A 41 -4.55 -8.34 -6.39
N ASP A 42 -4.13 -7.36 -7.19
CA ASP A 42 -2.74 -7.17 -7.57
C ASP A 42 -1.96 -6.47 -6.45
N TYR A 43 -1.82 -7.16 -5.32
CA TYR A 43 -1.13 -6.65 -4.14
C TYR A 43 0.32 -6.24 -4.44
N GLU A 44 0.96 -6.83 -5.46
CA GLU A 44 2.30 -6.50 -5.90
C GLU A 44 2.34 -5.08 -6.49
N LYS A 45 1.46 -4.78 -7.45
CA LYS A 45 1.35 -3.43 -8.04
C LYS A 45 0.93 -2.38 -7.00
N TRP A 46 -0.01 -2.73 -6.11
CA TRP A 46 -0.39 -1.86 -5.00
C TRP A 46 0.78 -1.61 -4.04
N HIS A 47 1.58 -2.64 -3.72
CA HIS A 47 2.79 -2.51 -2.91
C HIS A 47 3.81 -1.59 -3.58
N GLU A 48 4.07 -1.75 -4.89
CA GLU A 48 5.01 -0.91 -5.63
C GLU A 48 4.58 0.58 -5.63
N TYR A 49 3.33 0.87 -6.01
CA TYR A 49 2.85 2.24 -6.09
C TYR A 49 2.72 2.92 -4.72
N SER A 50 2.24 2.18 -3.71
CA SER A 50 2.19 2.69 -2.34
C SER A 50 3.59 2.94 -1.79
N GLY A 51 4.56 2.08 -2.10
CA GLY A 51 5.96 2.27 -1.69
C GLY A 51 6.59 3.52 -2.30
N LEU A 52 6.45 3.72 -3.61
CA LEU A 52 6.97 4.92 -4.29
C LEU A 52 6.31 6.20 -3.77
N THR A 53 4.99 6.18 -3.58
CA THR A 53 4.24 7.32 -3.05
C THR A 53 4.68 7.63 -1.62
N THR A 54 4.82 6.61 -0.78
CA THR A 54 5.25 6.74 0.62
C THR A 54 6.67 7.32 0.71
N LEU A 55 7.61 6.85 -0.10
CA LEU A 55 8.97 7.40 -0.16
C LEU A 55 8.96 8.88 -0.60
N GLY A 56 8.13 9.23 -1.58
CA GLY A 56 7.92 10.61 -1.99
C GLY A 56 7.39 11.50 -0.86
N LEU A 57 6.39 11.02 -0.12
CA LEU A 57 5.83 11.72 1.05
C LEU A 57 6.86 11.87 2.17
N ALA A 58 7.63 10.83 2.48
CA ALA A 58 8.69 10.88 3.47
C ALA A 58 9.77 11.91 3.08
N GLY A 59 10.18 11.93 1.81
CA GLY A 59 11.09 12.95 1.27
C GLY A 59 10.52 14.37 1.39
N ALA A 60 9.26 14.57 1.03
CA ALA A 60 8.58 15.86 1.16
C ALA A 60 8.44 16.31 2.63
N THR A 61 8.21 15.37 3.56
CA THR A 61 8.15 15.64 5.00
C THR A 61 9.47 16.23 5.52
N ILE A 62 10.61 15.67 5.07
CA ILE A 62 11.95 16.16 5.44
C ILE A 62 12.14 17.62 4.96
N LEU A 63 11.70 17.92 3.75
CA LEU A 63 11.86 19.25 3.14
C LEU A 63 10.95 20.33 3.74
N THR A 64 9.88 19.93 4.43
CA THR A 64 8.85 20.86 4.93
C THR A 64 8.99 21.22 6.40
N ASN A 65 9.91 20.58 7.13
CA ASN A 65 10.16 20.80 8.56
C ASN A 65 10.32 22.30 8.92
N SER A 66 11.04 23.07 8.11
CA SER A 66 11.28 24.49 8.35
C SER A 66 10.31 25.45 7.63
N LEU A 67 9.40 24.93 6.82
CA LEU A 67 8.53 25.74 5.95
C LEU A 67 7.15 25.98 6.59
N ASP A 68 6.47 24.92 7.00
CA ASP A 68 5.15 24.98 7.60
C ASP A 68 4.91 23.74 8.46
N ARG A 69 4.60 23.96 9.74
CA ARG A 69 4.40 22.90 10.71
C ARG A 69 3.20 22.00 10.35
N GLY A 70 2.10 22.58 9.88
CA GLY A 70 0.90 21.81 9.53
C GLY A 70 1.13 20.92 8.30
N ILE A 71 1.88 21.43 7.30
CA ILE A 71 2.29 20.64 6.13
C ILE A 71 3.24 19.52 6.56
N HIS A 72 4.24 19.80 7.39
CA HIS A 72 5.18 18.79 7.89
C HIS A 72 4.45 17.68 8.65
N GLU A 73 3.57 18.01 9.59
CA GLU A 73 2.78 17.05 10.37
C GLU A 73 1.85 16.22 9.48
N GLY A 74 1.17 16.86 8.52
CA GLY A 74 0.28 16.18 7.58
C GLY A 74 1.00 15.19 6.66
N LEU A 75 2.13 15.62 6.08
CA LEU A 75 2.96 14.76 5.24
C LEU A 75 3.60 13.63 6.05
N GLY A 76 4.09 13.91 7.26
CA GLY A 76 4.67 12.91 8.15
C GLY A 76 3.67 11.83 8.56
N THR A 77 2.44 12.24 8.90
CA THR A 77 1.34 11.31 9.21
C THR A 77 0.98 10.45 7.99
N ALA A 78 0.89 11.05 6.81
CA ALA A 78 0.61 10.34 5.57
C ALA A 78 1.74 9.36 5.20
N ALA A 79 2.99 9.76 5.37
CA ALA A 79 4.15 8.91 5.13
C ALA A 79 4.20 7.73 6.12
N ALA A 80 3.95 7.96 7.42
CA ALA A 80 3.92 6.89 8.42
C ALA A 80 2.80 5.88 8.14
N SER A 81 1.59 6.37 7.87
CA SER A 81 0.43 5.52 7.51
C SER A 81 0.70 4.75 6.22
N GLY A 82 1.25 5.43 5.21
CA GLY A 82 1.65 4.84 3.93
C GLY A 82 2.69 3.73 4.09
N MET A 83 3.65 3.89 5.01
CA MET A 83 4.67 2.87 5.28
C MET A 83 4.06 1.59 5.85
N VAL A 84 3.10 1.71 6.77
CA VAL A 84 2.38 0.55 7.33
C VAL A 84 1.56 -0.15 6.25
N ILE A 85 0.83 0.60 5.43
CA ILE A 85 0.03 0.06 4.33
C ILE A 85 0.95 -0.65 3.31
N THR A 86 2.04 -0.01 2.92
CA THR A 86 3.03 -0.56 1.97
C THR A 86 3.61 -1.87 2.49
N ALA A 87 4.05 -1.91 3.75
CA ALA A 87 4.59 -3.13 4.36
C ALA A 87 3.54 -4.25 4.42
N GLY A 88 2.30 -3.93 4.78
CA GLY A 88 1.19 -4.87 4.79
C GLY A 88 0.88 -5.45 3.39
N LEU A 89 0.85 -4.59 2.37
CA LEU A 89 0.66 -5.01 0.98
C LEU A 89 1.82 -5.90 0.50
N GLY A 90 3.07 -5.58 0.86
CA GLY A 90 4.23 -6.40 0.50
C GLY A 90 4.19 -7.78 1.12
N ILE A 91 3.78 -7.89 2.39
CA ILE A 91 3.56 -9.20 3.04
C ILE A 91 2.44 -9.97 2.34
N LEU A 92 1.34 -9.32 1.96
CA LEU A 92 0.24 -10.00 1.26
C LEU A 92 0.65 -10.46 -0.15
N ALA A 93 1.43 -9.65 -0.86
CA ALA A 93 1.91 -9.93 -2.21
C ALA A 93 2.94 -11.07 -2.24
N HIS A 94 3.83 -11.12 -1.25
CA HIS A 94 4.98 -12.02 -1.23
C HIS A 94 5.00 -12.96 -0.03
N LYS A 95 3.83 -13.31 0.54
CA LYS A 95 3.76 -14.13 1.77
C LYS A 95 4.49 -15.46 1.62
N ASP A 96 4.43 -16.06 0.44
CA ASP A 96 4.94 -17.41 0.22
C ASP A 96 6.47 -17.38 0.12
N GLU A 97 7.05 -16.29 -0.40
CA GLU A 97 8.50 -16.06 -0.41
C GLU A 97 9.01 -15.56 0.94
N VAL A 98 8.31 -14.61 1.58
CA VAL A 98 8.75 -13.97 2.83
C VAL A 98 8.85 -14.96 3.99
N PHE A 99 8.00 -15.98 4.01
CA PHE A 99 7.98 -17.00 5.07
C PHE A 99 8.68 -18.31 4.69
N ASP A 100 9.18 -18.44 3.46
CA ASP A 100 9.91 -19.63 3.02
C ASP A 100 11.42 -19.52 3.26
N LEU A 101 11.88 -20.13 4.36
CA LEU A 101 13.28 -20.21 4.74
C LEU A 101 13.96 -21.52 4.27
N SER A 102 13.32 -22.34 3.44
CA SER A 102 13.84 -23.65 3.03
C SER A 102 15.18 -23.58 2.31
N GLU A 103 15.40 -22.50 1.56
CA GLU A 103 16.65 -22.19 0.85
C GLU A 103 17.55 -21.19 1.62
N GLY A 104 17.25 -20.94 2.90
CA GLY A 104 17.98 -20.02 3.76
C GLY A 104 17.56 -18.55 3.62
N TRP A 105 18.38 -17.64 4.15
CA TRP A 105 18.06 -16.22 4.19
C TRP A 105 18.39 -15.51 2.87
N LYS A 106 17.37 -14.92 2.22
CA LYS A 106 17.46 -14.27 0.91
C LYS A 106 17.16 -12.77 0.98
N LYS A 107 17.22 -12.10 -0.17
CA LYS A 107 16.99 -10.65 -0.29
C LYS A 107 15.55 -10.26 0.04
N GLU A 108 14.59 -11.13 -0.25
CA GLU A 108 13.16 -10.95 0.04
C GLU A 108 12.93 -10.86 1.56
N HIS A 109 13.63 -11.70 2.34
CA HIS A 109 13.56 -11.65 3.80
C HIS A 109 14.18 -10.37 4.36
N TRP A 110 15.31 -9.92 3.79
CA TRP A 110 15.89 -8.63 4.16
C TRP A 110 14.96 -7.46 3.83
N HIS A 111 14.37 -7.46 2.64
CA HIS A 111 13.41 -6.43 2.23
C HIS A 111 12.21 -6.36 3.17
N ALA A 112 11.59 -7.51 3.47
CA ALA A 112 10.46 -7.58 4.39
C ALA A 112 10.82 -7.14 5.82
N LEU A 113 11.95 -7.60 6.35
CA LEU A 113 12.43 -7.21 7.69
C LEU A 113 12.69 -5.71 7.77
N LEU A 114 13.42 -5.16 6.80
CA LEU A 114 13.73 -3.73 6.75
C LEU A 114 12.47 -2.89 6.54
N GLY A 115 11.53 -3.35 5.70
CA GLY A 115 10.22 -2.72 5.53
C GLY A 115 9.42 -2.66 6.83
N ALA A 116 9.42 -3.76 7.61
CA ALA A 116 8.77 -3.81 8.91
C ALA A 116 9.43 -2.89 9.95
N ILE A 117 10.76 -2.84 9.99
CA ILE A 117 11.51 -1.91 10.85
C ILE A 117 11.21 -0.47 10.45
N ALA A 118 11.19 -0.16 9.16
CA ALA A 118 10.86 1.17 8.66
C ALA A 118 9.44 1.59 9.07
N ALA A 119 8.44 0.73 8.85
CA ALA A 119 7.06 0.98 9.25
C ALA A 119 6.95 1.21 10.77
N THR A 120 7.63 0.39 11.57
CA THR A 120 7.62 0.51 13.04
C THR A 120 8.26 1.83 13.48
N ALA A 121 9.44 2.18 12.95
CA ALA A 121 10.13 3.42 13.27
C ALA A 121 9.30 4.65 12.88
N MET A 122 8.63 4.62 11.72
CA MET A 122 7.72 5.70 11.32
C MET A 122 6.48 5.81 12.23
N MET A 123 5.97 4.71 12.75
CA MET A 123 4.88 4.74 13.73
C MET A 123 5.34 5.30 15.09
N ILE A 124 6.55 4.95 15.54
CA ILE A 124 7.14 5.55 16.75
C ILE A 124 7.37 7.04 16.54
N THR A 125 7.85 7.45 15.36
CA THR A 125 7.99 8.87 14.97
C THR A 125 6.68 9.62 15.16
N LEU A 126 5.56 9.05 14.69
CA LEU A 126 4.26 9.68 14.85
C LEU A 126 3.79 9.73 16.31
N ALA A 127 4.10 8.70 17.10
CA ALA A 127 3.70 8.60 18.50
C ALA A 127 4.48 9.55 19.42
N GLU A 128 5.75 9.81 19.12
CA GLU A 128 6.66 10.69 19.86
C GLU A 128 6.67 12.12 19.32
N ALA A 129 5.79 12.47 18.39
CA ALA A 129 5.70 13.84 17.89
C ALA A 129 4.85 14.70 18.85
N PRO A 130 5.31 15.91 19.23
CA PRO A 130 6.44 16.68 18.67
C PRO A 130 7.76 16.60 19.46
N GLU A 131 7.92 15.67 20.40
CA GLU A 131 9.10 15.50 21.26
C GLU A 131 10.38 15.24 20.45
N GLU A 132 11.56 15.70 20.92
CA GLU A 132 12.81 15.71 20.13
C GLU A 132 13.19 14.34 19.52
N ASP A 133 12.80 13.23 20.16
CA ASP A 133 13.11 11.88 19.73
C ASP A 133 12.38 11.46 18.44
N HIS A 134 11.24 12.08 18.06
CA HIS A 134 10.53 11.72 16.82
C HIS A 134 11.42 11.84 15.58
N ALA A 135 12.25 12.88 15.52
CA ALA A 135 13.14 13.11 14.39
C ALA A 135 14.13 11.96 14.21
N THR A 136 14.60 11.36 15.32
CA THR A 136 15.54 10.24 15.30
C THR A 136 14.88 8.99 14.72
N TYR A 137 13.67 8.67 15.18
CA TYR A 137 12.91 7.55 14.63
C TYR A 137 12.53 7.79 13.16
N GLY A 138 12.25 9.04 12.78
CA GLY A 138 11.91 9.39 11.40
C GLY A 138 13.09 9.18 10.46
N VAL A 139 14.30 9.54 10.90
CA VAL A 139 15.55 9.27 10.17
C VAL A 139 15.81 7.77 10.06
N ILE A 140 15.67 7.01 11.16
CA ILE A 140 15.83 5.55 11.13
C ILE A 140 14.83 4.92 10.16
N GLY A 141 13.56 5.32 10.23
CA GLY A 141 12.50 4.83 9.34
C GLY A 141 12.80 5.13 7.87
N GLY A 142 13.18 6.38 7.56
CA GLY A 142 13.53 6.81 6.21
C GLY A 142 14.75 6.08 5.63
N ILE A 143 15.85 5.98 6.40
CA ILE A 143 17.07 5.25 5.97
C ILE A 143 16.74 3.78 5.72
N THR A 144 16.04 3.14 6.65
CA THR A 144 15.70 1.71 6.55
C THR A 144 14.80 1.44 5.35
N ALA A 145 13.81 2.30 5.08
CA ALA A 145 12.96 2.22 3.89
C ALA A 145 13.79 2.38 2.60
N GLY A 146 14.73 3.33 2.57
CA GLY A 146 15.63 3.54 1.44
C GLY A 146 16.50 2.29 1.15
N ILE A 147 17.10 1.70 2.18
CA ILE A 147 17.89 0.46 2.05
C ILE A 147 17.00 -0.69 1.57
N SER A 148 15.81 -0.84 2.15
CA SER A 148 14.83 -1.86 1.76
C SER A 148 14.49 -1.77 0.27
N PHE A 149 14.21 -0.56 -0.23
CA PHE A 149 13.92 -0.31 -1.64
C PHE A 149 15.10 -0.66 -2.56
N VAL A 150 16.32 -0.31 -2.16
CA VAL A 150 17.52 -0.60 -2.96
C VAL A 150 17.77 -2.12 -3.05
N ILE A 151 17.61 -2.88 -1.97
CA ILE A 151 17.91 -4.32 -1.96
C ILE A 151 17.08 -5.13 -2.97
N VAL A 152 15.85 -4.70 -3.28
CA VAL A 152 14.99 -5.39 -4.26
C VAL A 152 15.16 -4.90 -5.69
N LYS A 153 15.67 -3.68 -5.90
CA LYS A 153 16.00 -3.15 -7.23
C LYS A 153 17.27 -3.77 -7.82
N TRP A 154 18.09 -4.43 -7.00
CA TRP A 154 19.36 -5.09 -7.36
C TRP A 154 19.30 -6.60 -7.08
#